data_AF-H2XXV1-F1
#
_entry.id   AF-H2XXV1-F1
#
_cell.length_a   1.000
_cell.length_b   1.000
_cell.length_c   1.000
_cell.angle_alpha   90.00
_cell.angle_beta   90.00
_cell.angle_gamma   90.00
#
_symmetry.space_group_name_H-M   'P 1'
#
loop_
_entity.id
_entity.type
_entity.pdbx_description
1 polymer ?
#
loop_
_entity_poly.entity_id
_entity_poly.type
_entity_poly.pdbx_seq_one_letter_code
_entity_poly.pdbx_strand_id
1 'polypeptide(L)'
;MEIIPDVDVFVGNNIHVDFEIYHYWLRNIGADEVTDLLVSSGASNISHIEINNDDFEKSLLYSHVLDQYRLFSMVEPMVQVPTVLCTQLTYQISHKIQESLVSNYYELDDQVVREILGKKLSKGTRRDLDEVAAKTHKRLRFCHRQFDNCKRIFKTLEDWPGSLLDNIQTKFLLPQELAW
;
A
#
# COMPACT_ATOMS: atom_id res chain seq x y z
N MET A 1 39.21 22.71 -26.43
CA MET A 1 37.85 23.13 -26.05
C MET A 1 37.20 21.88 -25.49
N GLU A 2 37.28 21.68 -24.18
CA GLU A 2 36.72 20.48 -23.53
C GLU A 2 35.21 20.66 -23.41
N ILE A 3 34.47 19.67 -23.90
CA ILE A 3 33.02 19.59 -23.77
C ILE A 3 32.77 19.15 -22.33
N ILE A 4 32.31 20.07 -21.49
CA ILE A 4 31.78 19.72 -20.17
C ILE A 4 30.54 18.85 -20.43
N PRO A 5 30.49 17.61 -19.95
CA PRO A 5 29.29 16.80 -20.10
C PRO A 5 28.15 17.51 -19.39
N ASP A 6 27.05 17.71 -20.10
CA ASP A 6 25.81 18.27 -19.56
C ASP A 6 25.34 17.32 -18.46
N VAL A 7 25.58 17.70 -17.20
CA VAL A 7 25.10 16.92 -16.06
C VAL A 7 23.64 17.26 -15.90
N ASP A 8 22.78 16.37 -16.37
CA ASP A 8 21.33 16.46 -16.23
C ASP A 8 20.97 16.19 -14.75
N VAL A 9 21.12 17.21 -13.90
CA VAL A 9 20.77 17.14 -12.48
C VAL A 9 19.27 17.38 -12.34
N PHE A 10 18.50 16.30 -12.36
CA PHE A 10 17.10 16.35 -11.93
C PHE A 10 17.04 16.38 -10.39
N VAL A 11 16.83 17.57 -9.82
CA VAL A 11 16.48 17.70 -8.39
C VAL A 11 15.01 17.34 -8.24
N GLY A 12 14.76 16.04 -8.12
CA GLY A 12 13.45 15.51 -7.86
C GLY A 12 13.23 15.22 -6.38
N ASN A 13 12.13 15.70 -5.81
CA ASN A 13 11.65 15.23 -4.51
C ASN A 13 11.01 13.84 -4.69
N ASN A 14 11.86 12.84 -4.94
CA ASN A 14 11.41 11.45 -5.02
C ASN A 14 10.84 11.05 -3.67
N ILE A 15 9.60 10.56 -3.70
CA ILE A 15 8.96 10.06 -2.49
C ILE A 15 9.70 8.82 -2.02
N HIS A 16 10.15 8.86 -0.77
CA HIS A 16 10.66 7.69 -0.08
C HIS A 16 9.49 6.95 0.59
N VAL A 17 9.25 5.71 0.14
CA VAL A 17 8.27 4.80 0.73
C VAL A 17 9.01 3.78 1.56
N ASP A 18 8.71 3.75 2.85
CA ASP A 18 9.11 2.64 3.72
C ASP A 18 8.07 1.51 3.56
N PHE A 19 8.47 0.43 2.90
CA PHE A 19 7.57 -0.69 2.62
C PHE A 19 7.25 -1.56 3.84
N GLU A 20 8.10 -1.54 4.88
CA GLU A 20 7.79 -2.22 6.15
C GLU A 20 6.67 -1.48 6.87
N ILE A 21 6.78 -0.15 6.97
CA ILE A 21 5.72 0.71 7.54
C ILE A 21 4.45 0.63 6.67
N TYR A 22 4.60 0.55 5.34
CA TYR A 22 3.47 0.36 4.43
C TYR A 22 2.72 -0.95 4.71
N HIS A 23 3.45 -2.04 4.94
CA HIS A 23 2.87 -3.34 5.25
C HIS A 23 2.04 -3.34 6.54
N TYR A 24 2.49 -2.61 7.56
CA TYR A 24 1.75 -2.39 8.80
C TYR A 24 0.53 -1.47 8.61
N TRP A 25 0.69 -0.39 7.86
CA TRP A 25 -0.41 0.52 7.53
C TRP A 25 -1.53 -0.21 6.78
N LEU A 26 -1.18 -1.07 5.81
CA LEU A 26 -2.13 -1.92 5.11
C LEU A 26 -2.89 -2.82 6.11
N ARG A 27 -2.26 -3.37 7.14
CA ARG A 27 -2.94 -4.17 8.18
C ARG A 27 -3.78 -3.35 9.14
N ASN A 28 -3.80 -2.02 8.98
CA ASN A 28 -4.46 -1.07 9.85
C ASN A 28 -3.95 -1.18 11.31
N ILE A 29 -2.63 -1.31 11.45
CA ILE A 29 -1.93 -1.25 12.74
C ILE A 29 -1.68 0.22 13.09
N GLY A 30 -1.81 0.59 14.37
CA GLY A 30 -1.63 1.97 14.84
C GLY A 30 -0.17 2.42 14.73
N ALA A 31 0.07 3.73 14.54
CA ALA A 31 1.43 4.25 14.45
C ALA A 31 2.23 4.07 15.76
N ASP A 32 1.53 4.09 16.89
CA ASP A 32 2.04 3.76 18.22
C ASP A 32 2.50 2.29 18.29
N GLU A 33 1.62 1.36 17.91
CA GLU A 33 1.90 -0.07 17.88
C GLU A 33 3.05 -0.40 16.92
N VAL A 34 3.09 0.22 15.74
CA VAL A 34 4.22 0.07 14.79
C VAL A 34 5.52 0.59 15.37
N THR A 35 5.50 1.74 16.04
CA THR A 35 6.71 2.30 16.64
C THR A 35 7.29 1.35 17.69
N ASP A 36 6.44 0.80 18.56
CA ASP A 36 6.87 -0.17 19.57
C ASP A 36 7.43 -1.45 18.94
N LEU A 37 6.82 -1.93 17.84
CA LEU A 37 7.31 -3.09 17.09
C LEU A 37 8.68 -2.83 16.46
N LEU A 38 8.88 -1.67 15.85
CA LEU A 38 10.14 -1.28 15.20
C LEU A 38 11.28 -1.07 16.21
N VAL A 39 10.99 -0.49 17.38
CA VAL A 39 11.95 -0.42 18.49
C VAL A 39 12.34 -1.82 18.95
N SER A 40 11.35 -2.70 19.11
CA SER A 40 11.58 -4.07 19.60
C SER A 40 12.33 -4.96 18.60
N SER A 41 12.18 -4.72 17.30
CA SER A 41 12.85 -5.49 16.24
C SER A 41 14.29 -5.01 15.98
N GLY A 42 14.70 -3.86 16.53
CA GLY A 42 16.00 -3.25 16.23
C GLY A 42 16.15 -2.81 14.77
N ALA A 43 15.04 -2.72 14.02
CA ALA A 43 15.02 -2.39 12.60
C ALA A 43 15.18 -0.89 12.31
N SER A 44 15.49 -0.08 13.32
CA SER A 44 15.72 1.36 13.19
C SER A 44 16.97 1.65 12.34
N ASN A 45 16.79 1.75 11.03
CA ASN A 45 17.75 2.36 10.09
C ASN A 45 18.02 3.85 10.38
N ILE A 46 17.44 4.40 11.46
CA ILE A 46 17.65 5.77 11.95
C ILE A 46 18.99 5.91 12.72
N SER A 47 19.70 4.81 12.99
CA SER A 47 20.93 4.80 13.80
C SER A 47 22.22 5.12 13.02
N HIS A 48 22.39 6.39 12.66
CA HIS A 48 23.74 6.98 12.47
C HIS A 48 24.00 8.20 13.37
N ILE A 49 23.06 8.55 14.27
CA ILE A 49 23.25 9.62 15.24
C ILE A 49 23.16 8.98 16.63
N GLU A 50 24.30 8.83 17.29
CA GLU A 50 24.41 8.40 18.69
C GLU A 50 23.79 9.46 19.61
N ILE A 51 22.46 9.48 19.71
CA ILE A 51 21.76 10.26 20.71
C ILE A 51 21.45 9.30 21.85
N ASN A 52 22.19 9.41 22.95
CA ASN A 52 22.05 8.61 24.16
C ASN A 52 20.74 8.90 24.94
N ASN A 53 19.59 8.94 24.27
CA ASN A 53 18.30 9.21 24.87
C ASN A 53 17.20 8.39 24.17
N ASP A 54 16.90 7.23 24.75
CA ASP A 54 15.94 6.23 24.25
C ASP A 54 14.55 6.85 23.95
N ASP A 55 14.11 7.79 24.79
CA ASP A 55 12.84 8.50 24.60
C ASP A 55 12.85 9.43 23.37
N PHE A 56 13.99 10.05 23.05
CA PHE A 56 14.11 10.93 21.89
C PHE A 56 14.11 10.12 20.59
N GLU A 57 14.86 9.02 20.54
CA GLU A 57 14.91 8.13 19.38
C GLU A 57 13.53 7.53 19.07
N LYS A 58 12.82 7.07 20.10
CA LYS A 58 11.45 6.58 19.95
C LYS A 58 10.49 7.66 19.43
N SER A 59 10.62 8.90 19.92
CA SER A 59 9.78 10.01 19.46
C SER A 59 10.02 10.37 17.99
N LEU A 60 11.28 10.31 17.54
CA LEU A 60 11.67 10.57 16.15
C LEU A 60 11.12 9.47 15.23
N LEU A 61 11.24 8.21 15.65
CA LEU A 61 10.67 7.08 14.93
C LEU A 61 9.14 7.17 14.82
N TYR A 62 8.45 7.55 15.91
CA TYR A 62 7.01 7.77 15.87
C TYR A 62 6.61 8.86 14.86
N SER A 63 7.34 9.99 14.85
CA SER A 63 7.14 11.04 13.84
C SER A 63 7.35 10.52 12.42
N HIS A 64 8.38 9.72 12.18
CA HIS A 64 8.64 9.10 10.89
C HIS A 64 7.50 8.18 10.43
N VAL A 65 7.01 7.31 11.31
CA VAL A 65 5.87 6.42 11.04
C VAL A 65 4.61 7.24 10.70
N LEU A 66 4.34 8.32 11.44
CA LEU A 66 3.21 9.19 11.15
C LEU A 66 3.32 9.89 9.79
N ASP A 67 4.51 10.33 9.40
CA ASP A 67 4.73 10.96 8.09
C ASP A 67 4.52 9.97 6.95
N GLN A 68 5.01 8.73 7.08
CA GLN A 68 4.72 7.65 6.14
C GLN A 68 3.21 7.35 6.08
N TYR A 69 2.49 7.32 7.20
CA TYR A 69 1.04 7.10 7.24
C TYR A 69 0.27 8.21 6.51
N ARG A 70 0.69 9.47 6.65
CA ARG A 70 0.13 10.61 5.92
C ARG A 70 0.38 10.48 4.43
N LEU A 71 1.60 10.13 4.03
CA LEU A 71 1.96 9.85 2.66
C LEU A 71 1.06 8.76 2.05
N PHE A 72 0.91 7.63 2.73
CA PHE A 72 0.08 6.52 2.23
C PHE A 72 -1.37 6.92 2.09
N SER A 73 -1.90 7.72 3.02
CA SER A 73 -3.27 8.23 2.94
C SER A 73 -3.47 9.16 1.74
N MET A 74 -2.45 9.93 1.35
CA MET A 74 -2.49 10.78 0.15
C MET A 74 -2.39 9.97 -1.16
N VAL A 75 -1.61 8.89 -1.15
CA VAL A 75 -1.34 8.06 -2.33
C VAL A 75 -2.43 6.97 -2.53
N GLU A 76 -3.12 6.56 -1.47
CA GLU A 76 -4.16 5.51 -1.48
C GLU A 76 -5.22 5.69 -2.58
N PRO A 77 -5.81 6.88 -2.81
CA PRO A 77 -6.80 7.07 -3.87
C PRO A 77 -6.24 6.78 -5.28
N MET A 78 -4.95 7.05 -5.50
CA MET A 78 -4.27 6.75 -6.76
C MET A 78 -3.95 5.27 -6.89
N VAL A 79 -3.56 4.61 -5.79
CA VAL A 79 -3.30 3.16 -5.79
C VAL A 79 -4.57 2.37 -6.05
N GLN A 80 -5.75 2.84 -5.60
CA GLN A 80 -7.05 2.24 -5.92
C GLN A 80 -7.41 2.28 -7.41
N VAL A 81 -6.71 3.10 -8.21
CA VAL A 81 -6.86 3.21 -9.65
C VAL A 81 -5.47 3.28 -10.28
N PRO A 82 -4.75 2.14 -10.43
CA PRO A 82 -3.33 2.12 -10.78
C PRO A 82 -2.94 2.94 -12.02
N THR A 83 -3.82 3.04 -13.02
CA THR A 83 -3.62 3.89 -14.19
C THR A 83 -3.46 5.39 -13.85
N VAL A 84 -4.14 5.87 -12.81
CA VAL A 84 -3.98 7.23 -12.27
C VAL A 84 -2.63 7.39 -11.57
N LEU A 85 -2.20 6.38 -10.80
CA LEU A 85 -0.88 6.40 -10.14
C LEU A 85 0.28 6.50 -11.14
N CYS A 86 0.16 5.88 -12.31
CA CYS A 86 1.21 5.92 -13.34
C CYS A 86 1.19 7.19 -14.19
N THR A 87 0.05 7.88 -14.30
CA THR A 87 -0.10 9.04 -15.17
C THR A 87 -0.05 10.38 -14.43
N GLN A 88 -0.15 10.36 -13.10
CA GLN A 88 -0.06 11.55 -12.26
C GLN A 88 1.33 12.20 -12.33
N LEU A 89 1.35 13.53 -12.16
CA LEU A 89 2.56 14.36 -12.18
C LEU A 89 2.84 15.06 -10.83
N THR A 90 1.99 14.83 -9.84
CA THR A 90 2.04 15.48 -8.51
C THR A 90 3.20 14.93 -7.68
N TYR A 91 3.42 13.62 -7.77
CA TYR A 91 4.33 12.86 -6.95
C TYR A 91 5.39 12.22 -7.85
N GLN A 92 6.65 12.43 -7.51
CA GLN A 92 7.74 11.77 -8.19
C GLN A 92 7.96 10.40 -7.56
N ILE A 93 7.34 9.39 -8.17
CA ILE A 93 7.39 8.00 -7.72
C ILE A 93 7.95 7.18 -8.87
N SER A 94 9.07 6.50 -8.64
CA SER A 94 9.65 5.62 -9.66
C SER A 94 8.69 4.47 -10.02
N HIS A 95 8.78 3.97 -11.26
CA HIS A 95 7.93 2.87 -11.73
C HIS A 95 7.96 1.65 -10.79
N LYS A 96 9.15 1.27 -10.32
CA LYS A 96 9.34 0.16 -9.38
C LYS A 96 8.58 0.36 -8.07
N ILE A 97 8.55 1.59 -7.54
CA ILE A 97 7.80 1.90 -6.31
C ILE A 97 6.29 1.87 -6.60
N GLN A 98 5.84 2.37 -7.75
CA GLN A 98 4.43 2.30 -8.16
C GLN A 98 3.95 0.84 -8.24
N GLU A 99 4.70 -0.02 -8.94
CA GLU A 99 4.41 -1.46 -9.03
C GLU A 99 4.33 -2.10 -7.64
N SER A 100 5.27 -1.77 -6.76
CA SER A 100 5.34 -2.33 -5.41
C SER A 100 4.16 -1.86 -4.55
N LEU A 101 3.79 -0.57 -4.63
CA LEU A 101 2.62 -0.03 -3.92
C LEU A 101 1.33 -0.74 -4.36
N VAL A 102 1.13 -0.86 -5.67
CA VAL A 102 -0.07 -1.47 -6.24
C VAL A 102 -0.13 -2.96 -5.92
N SER A 103 0.98 -3.68 -6.10
CA SER A 103 1.07 -5.12 -5.82
C SER A 103 0.73 -5.42 -4.35
N ASN A 104 1.34 -4.70 -3.40
CA ASN A 104 1.07 -4.89 -1.97
C ASN A 104 -0.36 -4.45 -1.58
N TYR A 105 -0.90 -3.41 -2.21
CA TYR A 105 -2.25 -2.93 -1.91
C TYR A 105 -3.34 -3.92 -2.33
N TYR A 106 -3.16 -4.55 -3.50
CA TYR A 106 -4.08 -5.54 -4.07
C TYR A 106 -3.78 -6.97 -3.67
N GLU A 107 -2.68 -7.23 -2.97
CA GLU A 107 -2.39 -8.53 -2.37
C GLU A 107 -3.59 -9.00 -1.52
N LEU A 108 -4.04 -10.21 -1.82
CA LEU A 108 -5.22 -10.81 -1.23
C LEU A 108 -4.86 -11.64 -0.02
N ASP A 109 -5.59 -11.45 1.07
CA ASP A 109 -5.50 -12.34 2.24
C ASP A 109 -6.47 -13.51 2.07
N ASP A 110 -5.88 -14.69 1.95
CA ASP A 110 -6.54 -15.97 1.79
C ASP A 110 -7.69 -16.24 2.76
N GLN A 111 -7.57 -15.86 4.03
CA GLN A 111 -8.60 -16.13 5.04
C GLN A 111 -9.79 -15.18 4.84
N VAL A 112 -9.49 -13.90 4.61
CA VAL A 112 -10.52 -12.88 4.38
C VAL A 112 -11.24 -13.13 3.07
N VAL A 113 -10.51 -13.42 2.00
CA VAL A 113 -11.08 -13.66 0.68
C VAL A 113 -11.96 -14.91 0.69
N ARG A 114 -11.55 -16.00 1.34
CA ARG A 114 -12.42 -17.20 1.47
C ARG A 114 -13.77 -16.92 2.13
N GLU A 115 -13.82 -16.02 3.12
CA GLU A 115 -15.08 -15.62 3.79
C GLU A 115 -15.93 -14.64 2.96
N ILE A 116 -15.30 -13.90 2.05
CA ILE A 116 -15.97 -12.97 1.13
C ILE A 116 -16.48 -13.70 -0.12
N LEU A 117 -15.73 -14.68 -0.61
CA LEU A 117 -16.07 -15.50 -1.77
C LEU A 117 -17.37 -16.27 -1.52
N GLY A 118 -18.19 -16.39 -2.56
CA GLY A 118 -19.53 -16.99 -2.48
C GLY A 118 -20.62 -16.04 -2.00
N LYS A 119 -20.29 -14.84 -1.50
CA LYS A 119 -21.26 -13.77 -1.23
C LYS A 119 -21.31 -12.78 -2.39
N LYS A 120 -22.50 -12.26 -2.69
CA LYS A 120 -22.64 -11.17 -3.68
C LYS A 120 -21.92 -9.92 -3.18
N LEU A 121 -21.02 -9.33 -3.97
CA LEU A 121 -20.24 -8.13 -3.59
C LEU A 121 -21.10 -6.85 -3.57
N SER A 122 -21.97 -6.76 -2.57
CA SER A 122 -23.01 -5.75 -2.43
C SER A 122 -22.70 -4.74 -1.32
N LYS A 123 -23.48 -3.64 -1.27
CA LYS A 123 -23.40 -2.69 -0.13
C LYS A 123 -23.80 -3.35 1.21
N GLY A 124 -24.65 -4.37 1.18
CA GLY A 124 -25.04 -5.13 2.39
C GLY A 124 -23.87 -5.94 2.92
N THR A 125 -23.28 -6.78 2.07
CA THR A 125 -22.11 -7.60 2.41
C THR A 125 -20.93 -6.78 2.93
N ARG A 126 -20.75 -5.56 2.42
CA ARG A 126 -19.73 -4.65 2.93
C ARG A 126 -19.98 -4.20 4.37
N ARG A 127 -21.25 -3.99 4.76
CA ARG A 127 -21.63 -3.61 6.13
C ARG A 127 -21.46 -4.77 7.11
N ASP A 128 -21.60 -6.00 6.62
CA ASP A 128 -21.54 -7.22 7.45
C ASP A 128 -20.11 -7.78 7.59
N LEU A 129 -19.08 -6.97 7.30
CA LEU A 129 -17.67 -7.40 7.40
C LEU A 129 -17.15 -7.51 8.83
N ASP A 130 -17.92 -7.06 9.83
CA ASP A 130 -17.60 -7.27 11.25
C ASP A 130 -17.50 -8.75 11.62
N GLU A 131 -18.37 -9.60 11.05
CA GLU A 131 -18.33 -11.04 11.27
C GLU A 131 -17.07 -11.66 10.65
N VAL A 132 -16.66 -11.18 9.46
CA VAL A 132 -15.45 -11.65 8.78
C VAL A 132 -14.20 -11.23 9.57
N ALA A 133 -14.17 -9.99 10.06
CA ALA A 133 -13.09 -9.49 10.90
C ALA A 133 -12.95 -10.31 12.20
N ALA A 134 -14.07 -10.65 12.84
CA ALA A 134 -14.10 -11.49 14.04
C ALA A 134 -13.57 -12.92 13.75
N LYS A 135 -14.02 -13.56 12.66
CA LYS A 135 -13.61 -14.92 12.28
C LYS A 135 -12.14 -15.03 11.89
N THR A 136 -11.63 -14.05 11.16
CA THR A 136 -10.26 -14.05 10.63
C THR A 136 -9.25 -13.42 11.58
N HIS A 137 -9.72 -12.85 12.70
CA HIS A 137 -8.91 -12.06 13.64
C HIS A 137 -8.14 -10.92 12.97
N LYS A 138 -8.72 -10.34 11.90
CA LYS A 138 -8.17 -9.19 11.19
C LYS A 138 -8.91 -7.91 11.59
N ARG A 139 -8.25 -6.76 11.42
CA ARG A 139 -8.87 -5.44 11.65
C ARG A 139 -9.97 -5.18 10.60
N LEU A 140 -11.08 -4.57 10.99
CA LEU A 140 -12.20 -4.30 10.08
C LEU A 140 -11.81 -3.50 8.83
N ARG A 141 -10.97 -2.46 8.97
CA ARG A 141 -10.49 -1.66 7.83
C ARG A 141 -9.70 -2.50 6.81
N PHE A 142 -8.95 -3.51 7.27
CA PHE A 142 -8.26 -4.45 6.40
C PHE A 142 -9.26 -5.27 5.58
N CYS A 143 -10.27 -5.86 6.24
CA CYS A 143 -11.34 -6.60 5.57
C CYS A 143 -12.11 -5.73 4.57
N HIS A 144 -12.37 -4.47 4.91
CA HIS A 144 -12.96 -3.49 4.00
C HIS A 144 -12.11 -3.25 2.76
N ARG A 145 -10.79 -3.06 2.90
CA ARG A 145 -9.90 -2.90 1.74
C ARG A 145 -9.95 -4.14 0.85
N GLN A 146 -9.80 -5.32 1.44
CA GLN A 146 -9.83 -6.60 0.70
C GLN A 146 -11.14 -6.75 -0.09
N PHE A 147 -12.28 -6.49 0.53
CA PHE A 147 -13.58 -6.49 -0.14
C PHE A 147 -13.67 -5.46 -1.27
N ASP A 148 -13.25 -4.22 -1.03
CA ASP A 148 -13.32 -3.16 -2.02
C ASP A 148 -12.38 -3.45 -3.21
N ASN A 149 -11.21 -4.06 -2.97
CA ASN A 149 -10.30 -4.51 -4.01
C ASN A 149 -10.95 -5.58 -4.89
N CYS A 150 -11.48 -6.65 -4.29
CA CYS A 150 -12.22 -7.67 -5.02
C CYS A 150 -13.33 -7.05 -5.86
N LYS A 151 -14.14 -6.19 -5.25
CA LYS A 151 -15.25 -5.53 -5.93
C LYS A 151 -14.80 -4.67 -7.12
N ARG A 152 -13.70 -3.93 -7.00
CA ARG A 152 -13.14 -3.13 -8.11
C ARG A 152 -12.72 -4.02 -9.28
N ILE A 153 -12.07 -5.15 -9.01
CA ILE A 153 -11.69 -6.07 -10.09
C ILE A 153 -12.89 -6.73 -10.73
N PHE A 154 -13.81 -7.29 -9.94
CA PHE A 154 -15.02 -7.91 -10.49
C PHE A 154 -15.78 -6.94 -11.39
N LYS A 155 -15.97 -5.70 -10.93
CA LYS A 155 -16.61 -4.66 -11.75
C LYS A 155 -15.83 -4.39 -13.05
N THR A 156 -14.51 -4.32 -12.98
CA THR A 156 -13.66 -4.10 -14.18
C THR A 156 -13.78 -5.27 -15.16
N LEU A 157 -13.86 -6.50 -14.66
CA LEU A 157 -14.06 -7.69 -15.50
C LEU A 157 -15.46 -7.76 -16.11
N GLU A 158 -16.49 -7.26 -15.43
CA GLU A 158 -17.86 -7.15 -15.97
C GLU A 158 -17.96 -6.06 -17.04
N ASP A 159 -17.30 -4.91 -16.83
CA ASP A 159 -17.40 -3.75 -17.71
C ASP A 159 -16.58 -3.92 -19.02
N TRP A 160 -15.54 -4.76 -19.02
CA TRP A 160 -14.61 -4.91 -20.15
C TRP A 160 -14.62 -6.33 -20.75
N PRO A 161 -15.08 -6.50 -22.00
CA PRO A 161 -15.02 -7.80 -22.68
C PRO A 161 -13.57 -8.14 -23.06
N GLY A 162 -13.23 -9.43 -23.08
CA GLY A 162 -11.91 -9.92 -23.50
C GLY A 162 -11.29 -10.88 -22.50
N SER A 163 -9.96 -11.03 -22.58
CA SER A 163 -9.18 -11.83 -21.63
C SER A 163 -9.23 -11.20 -20.25
N LEU A 164 -9.65 -11.97 -19.25
CA LEU A 164 -9.70 -11.52 -17.85
C LEU A 164 -8.30 -11.13 -17.35
N LEU A 165 -7.31 -11.96 -17.70
CA LEU A 165 -5.91 -11.75 -17.36
C LEU A 165 -5.40 -10.42 -17.92
N ASP A 166 -5.65 -10.16 -19.21
CA ASP A 166 -5.21 -8.93 -19.88
C ASP A 166 -5.89 -7.71 -19.27
N ASN A 167 -7.18 -7.83 -18.95
CA ASN A 167 -7.94 -6.75 -18.29
C ASN A 167 -7.36 -6.43 -16.90
N ILE A 168 -7.00 -7.45 -16.11
CA ILE A 168 -6.38 -7.24 -14.80
C ILE A 168 -5.00 -6.59 -14.96
N GLN A 169 -4.13 -7.15 -15.80
CA GLN A 169 -2.76 -6.64 -15.99
C GLN A 169 -2.77 -5.20 -16.49
N THR A 170 -3.64 -4.86 -17.44
CA THR A 170 -3.65 -3.52 -18.04
C THR A 170 -4.32 -2.47 -17.16
N LYS A 171 -5.35 -2.83 -16.39
CA LYS A 171 -6.11 -1.87 -15.55
C LYS A 171 -5.55 -1.73 -14.15
N PHE A 172 -5.00 -2.81 -13.61
CA PHE A 172 -4.43 -2.83 -12.26
C PHE A 172 -2.91 -2.87 -12.24
N LEU A 173 -2.24 -3.01 -13.39
CA LEU A 173 -0.77 -2.99 -13.48
C LEU A 173 -0.12 -4.02 -12.55
N LEU A 174 -0.81 -5.15 -12.37
CA LEU A 174 -0.36 -6.24 -11.52
C LEU A 174 0.48 -7.24 -12.34
N PRO A 175 1.54 -7.80 -11.75
CA PRO A 175 2.29 -8.89 -12.36
C PRO A 175 1.39 -10.13 -12.49
N GLN A 176 1.74 -11.04 -13.41
CA GLN A 176 0.90 -12.20 -13.76
C GLN A 176 0.58 -13.10 -12.55
N GLU A 177 1.50 -13.21 -11.61
CA GLU A 177 1.36 -14.01 -10.39
C GLU A 177 0.29 -13.47 -9.44
N LEU A 178 -0.02 -12.18 -9.53
CA LEU A 178 -1.08 -11.51 -8.77
C LEU A 178 -2.35 -11.31 -9.61
N ALA A 179 -2.31 -11.74 -10.88
CA ALA A 179 -3.45 -11.68 -11.76
C ALA A 179 -4.31 -12.96 -11.61
N TRP A 180 -5.13 -12.99 -10.54
CA TRP A 180 -6.38 -13.75 -10.36
C TRP A 180 -7.02 -14.37 -11.60
#